data_AF-A0AAU9M724-F1
#
_entry.id   AF-A0AAU9M724-F1
#
_cell.length_a   1.000
_cell.length_b   1.000
_cell.length_c   1.000
_cell.angle_alpha   90.00
_cell.angle_beta   90.00
_cell.angle_gamma   90.00
#
_symmetry.space_group_name_H-M   'P 1'
#
loop_
_entity.id
_entity.type
_entity.pdbx_description
1 polymer ?
#
loop_
_entity_poly.entity_id
_entity_poly.type
_entity_poly.pdbx_seq_one_letter_code
_entity_poly.pdbx_strand_id
1 'polypeptide(L)'
;MVYSSGSSSENRTVLATRNRDKNLCACRHPKISVERMSMSDKNPDLEKCKYFRWIDDELTPHYKNAFNNLKYELQLMKDNSYAARLERRVALLENLNVEATATKEIVDGELSMAVEENKQLRGELKFVRMKFRIGMMFCVLLATVLLMQKAKVVG
;
A
#
# COMPACT_ATOMS: atom_id res chain seq x y z
N MET A 1 -10.71 -51.53 -36.84
CA MET A 1 -10.78 -52.55 -35.77
C MET A 1 -10.49 -51.84 -34.45
N VAL A 2 -11.50 -51.82 -33.55
CA VAL A 2 -11.50 -51.88 -32.05
C VAL A 2 -10.36 -51.17 -31.25
N TYR A 3 -10.55 -50.40 -30.16
CA TYR A 3 -11.44 -50.51 -28.99
C TYR A 3 -11.67 -49.17 -28.24
N SER A 4 -12.70 -49.18 -27.38
CA SER A 4 -13.20 -48.20 -26.40
C SER A 4 -12.25 -47.70 -25.30
N SER A 5 -12.60 -46.54 -24.70
CA SER A 5 -12.85 -46.28 -23.25
C SER A 5 -12.09 -45.08 -22.66
N GLY A 6 -12.79 -44.22 -21.89
CA GLY A 6 -12.16 -43.45 -20.80
C GLY A 6 -12.58 -41.99 -20.63
N SER A 7 -13.55 -41.77 -19.74
CA SER A 7 -13.83 -40.58 -18.92
C SER A 7 -12.71 -39.52 -18.77
N SER A 8 -13.04 -38.24 -18.94
CA SER A 8 -12.49 -37.17 -18.08
C SER A 8 -13.44 -35.97 -18.02
N SER A 9 -13.67 -35.52 -16.80
CA SER A 9 -14.40 -34.32 -16.42
C SER A 9 -13.75 -33.08 -16.99
N GLU A 10 -14.49 -32.22 -17.69
CA GLU A 10 -14.12 -30.81 -17.86
C GLU A 10 -15.27 -30.08 -18.57
N ASN A 11 -16.13 -29.41 -17.79
CA ASN A 11 -17.07 -28.46 -18.36
C ASN A 11 -16.90 -27.08 -17.70
N ARG A 12 -16.06 -26.30 -18.39
CA ARG A 12 -16.21 -24.88 -18.71
C ARG A 12 -16.24 -23.89 -17.53
N THR A 13 -15.05 -23.41 -17.21
CA THR A 13 -14.82 -22.02 -16.81
C THR A 13 -15.30 -21.08 -17.93
N VAL A 14 -16.48 -20.49 -17.74
CA VAL A 14 -16.95 -19.40 -18.61
C VAL A 14 -16.34 -18.09 -18.13
N LEU A 15 -15.46 -17.53 -18.96
CA LEU A 15 -14.94 -16.17 -18.87
C LEU A 15 -16.06 -15.16 -18.64
N ALA A 16 -16.02 -14.49 -17.49
CA ALA A 16 -16.88 -13.34 -17.20
C ALA A 16 -16.39 -12.14 -18.01
N THR A 17 -17.00 -11.89 -19.17
CA THR A 17 -16.92 -10.58 -19.83
C THR A 17 -17.71 -9.58 -19.01
N ARG A 18 -16.96 -8.66 -18.41
CA ARG A 18 -17.37 -7.50 -17.63
C ARG A 18 -18.32 -6.63 -18.45
N ASN A 19 -19.62 -6.72 -18.20
CA ASN A 19 -20.58 -5.77 -18.75
C ASN A 19 -20.96 -4.74 -17.67
N ARG A 20 -20.56 -3.49 -17.91
CA ARG A 20 -20.97 -2.31 -17.16
C ARG A 20 -22.39 -1.98 -17.60
N ASP A 21 -23.41 -2.42 -16.87
CA ASP A 21 -24.72 -1.78 -16.94
C ASP A 21 -25.57 -2.12 -15.72
N LYS A 22 -25.94 -1.07 -14.99
CA LYS A 22 -27.07 -0.98 -14.04
C LYS A 22 -27.14 -2.09 -12.99
N ASN A 23 -26.54 -1.81 -11.83
CA ASN A 23 -26.81 -2.51 -10.56
C ASN A 23 -28.27 -2.32 -10.14
N LEU A 24 -29.18 -3.10 -10.73
CA LEU A 24 -30.35 -3.59 -10.02
C LEU A 24 -29.94 -4.96 -9.51
N CYS A 25 -29.82 -5.10 -8.18
CA CYS A 25 -29.86 -6.40 -7.55
C CYS A 25 -31.21 -7.05 -7.90
N ALA A 26 -31.24 -7.75 -9.02
CA ALA A 26 -32.27 -8.74 -9.27
C ALA A 26 -31.95 -9.90 -8.33
N CYS A 27 -32.40 -9.78 -7.07
CA CYS A 27 -32.81 -10.96 -6.34
C CYS A 27 -33.82 -11.63 -7.26
N ARG A 28 -33.36 -12.63 -8.04
CA ARG A 28 -34.27 -13.55 -8.72
C ARG A 28 -35.05 -14.18 -7.59
N HIS A 29 -36.23 -13.64 -7.33
CA HIS A 29 -37.25 -14.39 -6.63
C HIS A 29 -37.30 -15.74 -7.34
N PRO A 30 -37.12 -16.87 -6.63
CA PRO A 30 -37.41 -18.15 -7.25
C PRO A 30 -38.80 -17.99 -7.87
N LYS A 31 -38.91 -18.28 -9.17
CA LYS A 31 -40.22 -18.40 -9.81
C LYS A 31 -40.87 -19.58 -9.12
N ILE A 32 -41.50 -19.33 -7.98
CA ILE A 32 -42.37 -20.29 -7.32
C ILE A 32 -43.60 -20.29 -8.21
N SER A 33 -43.55 -21.08 -9.28
CA SER A 33 -44.76 -21.56 -9.92
C SER A 33 -45.44 -22.42 -8.87
N VAL A 34 -46.28 -21.78 -8.06
CA VAL A 34 -47.30 -22.49 -7.30
C VAL A 34 -48.24 -23.03 -8.38
N GLU A 35 -47.88 -24.17 -8.97
CA GLU A 35 -48.89 -25.10 -9.43
C GLU A 35 -49.73 -25.34 -8.18
N ARG A 36 -50.90 -24.68 -8.13
CA ARG A 36 -51.91 -25.00 -7.14
C ARG A 36 -52.15 -26.49 -7.30
N MET A 37 -51.59 -27.29 -6.40
CA MET A 37 -51.90 -28.70 -6.33
C MET A 37 -53.41 -28.75 -6.14
N SER A 38 -54.11 -29.17 -7.19
CA SER A 38 -55.54 -29.35 -7.19
C SER A 38 -55.85 -30.34 -6.07
N MET A 39 -56.50 -29.87 -5.00
CA MET A 39 -57.02 -30.68 -3.92
C MET A 39 -58.13 -31.58 -4.49
N SER A 40 -57.73 -32.69 -5.10
CA SER A 40 -58.61 -33.75 -5.58
C SER A 40 -58.43 -34.92 -4.65
N ASP A 41 -59.48 -35.20 -3.85
CA ASP A 41 -59.74 -36.38 -3.02
C ASP A 41 -58.58 -37.37 -2.83
N LYS A 42 -57.51 -36.94 -2.16
CA LYS A 42 -56.39 -37.80 -1.78
C LYS A 42 -55.94 -37.51 -0.35
N ASN A 43 -55.51 -38.59 0.30
CA ASN A 43 -55.25 -38.72 1.73
C ASN A 43 -54.50 -37.50 2.31
N PRO A 44 -55.08 -36.74 3.26
CA PRO A 44 -54.55 -35.45 3.72
C PRO A 44 -53.15 -35.54 4.35
N ASP A 45 -52.75 -36.71 4.82
CA ASP A 45 -51.42 -36.93 5.40
C ASP A 45 -50.31 -37.03 4.35
N LEU A 46 -50.62 -37.44 3.12
CA LEU A 46 -49.64 -37.58 2.03
C LEU A 46 -49.30 -36.24 1.37
N GLU A 47 -50.29 -35.35 1.25
CA GLU A 47 -50.12 -33.98 0.78
C GLU A 47 -49.32 -33.14 1.79
N LYS A 48 -49.59 -33.29 3.10
CA LYS A 48 -48.79 -32.67 4.17
C LYS A 48 -47.32 -33.07 4.10
N CYS A 49 -47.02 -34.36 3.95
CA CYS A 49 -45.64 -34.84 3.85
C CYS A 49 -44.88 -34.27 2.64
N LYS A 50 -45.55 -34.08 1.48
CA LYS A 50 -44.93 -33.41 0.32
C LYS A 50 -44.65 -31.94 0.57
N TYR A 51 -45.57 -31.25 1.24
CA TYR A 51 -45.42 -29.84 1.59
C TYR A 51 -44.27 -29.61 2.57
N PHE A 52 -44.15 -30.44 3.63
CA PHE A 52 -43.02 -30.37 4.56
C PHE A 52 -41.70 -30.72 3.88
N ARG A 53 -41.67 -31.75 3.02
CA ARG A 53 -40.47 -32.10 2.26
C ARG A 53 -40.04 -30.97 1.32
N TRP A 54 -40.98 -30.28 0.65
CA TRP A 54 -40.65 -29.11 -0.17
C TRP A 54 -40.07 -27.94 0.65
N ILE A 55 -40.60 -27.71 1.86
CA ILE A 55 -40.04 -26.71 2.78
C ILE A 55 -38.61 -27.08 3.19
N ASP A 56 -38.37 -28.34 3.53
CA ASP A 56 -37.07 -28.80 4.03
C ASP A 56 -36.02 -28.90 2.92
N ASP A 57 -36.40 -29.38 1.73
CA ASP A 57 -35.48 -29.69 0.63
C ASP A 57 -35.22 -28.49 -0.29
N GLU A 58 -36.20 -27.60 -0.49
CA GLU A 58 -36.04 -26.47 -1.42
C GLU A 58 -36.03 -25.13 -0.71
N LEU A 59 -36.99 -24.89 0.18
CA LEU A 59 -37.19 -23.56 0.77
C LEU A 59 -36.12 -23.23 1.82
N THR A 60 -35.83 -24.17 2.71
CA THR A 60 -34.88 -23.99 3.82
C THR A 60 -33.44 -23.78 3.34
N PRO A 61 -32.90 -24.58 2.39
CA PRO A 61 -31.55 -24.37 1.85
C PRO A 61 -31.45 -23.05 1.08
N HIS A 62 -32.49 -22.68 0.33
CA HIS A 62 -32.54 -21.43 -0.41
C HIS A 62 -32.44 -20.21 0.53
N TYR A 63 -33.23 -20.17 1.60
CA TYR A 63 -33.16 -19.09 2.59
C TYR A 63 -31.82 -19.06 3.33
N LYS A 64 -31.28 -20.23 3.70
CA LYS A 64 -29.97 -20.33 4.34
C LYS A 64 -28.86 -19.79 3.44
N ASN A 65 -28.90 -20.10 2.15
CA ASN A 65 -27.93 -19.60 1.18
C ASN A 65 -28.07 -18.08 0.97
N ALA A 66 -29.29 -17.58 0.82
CA ALA A 66 -29.56 -16.15 0.70
C ALA A 66 -29.06 -15.37 1.92
N PHE A 67 -29.28 -15.90 3.13
CA PHE A 67 -28.80 -15.29 4.37
C PHE A 67 -27.26 -15.27 4.45
N ASN A 68 -26.61 -16.37 4.07
CA ASN A 68 -25.15 -16.43 4.03
C ASN A 68 -24.56 -15.45 3.00
N ASN A 69 -25.20 -15.31 1.83
CA ASN A 69 -24.77 -14.33 0.83
C ASN A 69 -24.89 -12.90 1.37
N LEU A 70 -26.01 -12.57 2.03
CA LEU A 70 -26.22 -11.24 2.62
C LEU A 70 -25.20 -10.95 3.74
N LYS A 71 -24.86 -11.96 4.56
CA LYS A 71 -23.82 -11.84 5.58
C LYS A 71 -22.44 -11.56 4.97
N TYR A 72 -22.12 -12.23 3.86
CA TYR A 72 -20.88 -11.99 3.11
C TYR A 72 -20.84 -10.56 2.54
N GLU A 73 -21.91 -10.11 1.90
CA GLU A 73 -21.99 -8.74 1.37
C GLU A 73 -21.88 -7.68 2.46
N LEU A 74 -22.51 -7.89 3.61
CA LEU A 74 -22.40 -6.99 4.77
C LEU A 74 -20.96 -6.89 5.27
N GLN A 75 -20.26 -8.02 5.37
CA GLN A 75 -18.86 -8.06 5.77
C GLN A 75 -17.98 -7.32 4.76
N LEU A 76 -18.19 -7.58 3.46
CA LEU A 76 -17.47 -6.90 2.38
C LEU A 76 -17.70 -5.38 2.42
N MET A 77 -18.93 -4.94 2.68
CA MET A 77 -19.26 -3.51 2.84
C MET A 77 -18.59 -2.89 4.07
N LYS A 78 -18.48 -3.63 5.17
CA LYS A 78 -17.78 -3.17 6.39
C LYS A 78 -16.28 -3.02 6.13
N ASP A 79 -15.67 -4.02 5.51
CA ASP A 79 -14.23 -4.05 5.22
C ASP A 79 -13.86 -3.01 4.15
N ASN A 80 -14.74 -2.77 3.18
CA ASN A 80 -14.59 -1.73 2.16
C ASN A 80 -15.24 -0.39 2.52
N SER A 81 -15.75 -0.27 3.75
CA SER A 81 -16.39 0.97 4.20
C SER A 81 -15.40 2.13 4.13
N TYR A 82 -15.95 3.33 3.97
CA TYR A 82 -15.12 4.54 4.00
C TYR A 82 -14.32 4.64 5.30
N ALA A 83 -14.91 4.23 6.43
CA ALA A 83 -14.24 4.18 7.74
C ALA A 83 -13.03 3.24 7.73
N ALA A 84 -13.19 1.98 7.32
CA ALA A 84 -12.08 1.02 7.26
C ALA A 84 -10.97 1.43 6.26
N ARG A 85 -11.32 2.15 5.19
CA ARG A 85 -10.35 2.75 4.27
C ARG A 85 -9.63 3.95 4.87
N LEU A 86 -10.33 4.76 5.66
CA LEU A 86 -9.77 5.92 6.34
C LEU A 86 -8.79 5.47 7.43
N GLU A 87 -9.15 4.49 8.24
CA GLU A 87 -8.28 3.89 9.27
C GLU A 87 -6.98 3.36 8.65
N ARG A 88 -7.06 2.62 7.54
CA ARG A 88 -5.87 2.14 6.81
C ARG A 88 -4.99 3.27 6.30
N ARG A 89 -5.59 4.38 5.84
CA ARG A 89 -4.84 5.56 5.38
C ARG A 89 -4.18 6.30 6.54
N VAL A 90 -4.86 6.43 7.67
CA VAL A 90 -4.30 7.05 8.88
C VAL A 90 -3.10 6.26 9.35
N ALA A 91 -3.21 4.93 9.49
CA ALA A 91 -2.09 4.08 9.88
C ALA A 91 -0.89 4.18 8.91
N LEU A 92 -1.15 4.27 7.61
CA LEU A 92 -0.09 4.48 6.61
C LEU A 92 0.58 5.85 6.76
N LEU A 93 -0.20 6.91 6.97
CA LEU A 93 0.32 8.26 7.18
C LEU A 93 1.13 8.37 8.48
N GLU A 94 0.69 7.72 9.55
CA GLU A 94 1.44 7.65 10.81
C GLU A 94 2.79 6.98 10.60
N ASN A 95 2.84 5.86 9.89
CA ASN A 95 4.09 5.17 9.59
C ASN A 95 5.03 6.01 8.72
N LEU A 96 4.51 6.64 7.66
CA LEU A 96 5.31 7.55 6.81
C LEU A 96 5.82 8.76 7.61
N ASN A 97 5.04 9.27 8.56
CA ASN A 97 5.46 10.38 9.40
C ASN A 97 6.61 9.99 10.35
N VAL A 98 6.58 8.76 10.90
CA VAL A 98 7.70 8.23 11.70
C VAL A 98 8.96 8.13 10.85
N GLU A 99 8.86 7.57 9.64
CA GLU A 99 10.00 7.45 8.72
C GLU A 99 10.56 8.82 8.31
N ALA A 100 9.69 9.78 7.99
CA ALA A 100 10.10 11.15 7.65
C ALA A 100 10.80 11.85 8.83
N THR A 101 10.33 11.62 10.06
CA THR A 101 10.94 12.18 11.27
C THR A 101 12.33 11.59 11.51
N ALA A 102 12.47 10.26 11.41
CA ALA A 102 13.77 9.61 11.53
C ALA A 102 14.77 10.08 10.44
N THR A 103 14.30 10.23 9.20
CA THR A 103 15.12 10.74 8.11
C THR A 103 15.58 12.18 8.36
N LYS A 104 14.67 13.02 8.88
CA LYS A 104 15.00 14.39 9.25
C LYS A 104 16.07 14.45 10.34
N GLU A 105 15.96 13.63 11.37
CA GLU A 105 16.96 13.58 12.46
C GLU A 105 18.35 13.20 11.94
N ILE A 106 18.44 12.27 10.99
CA ILE A 106 19.70 11.89 10.34
C ILE A 106 20.28 13.09 9.58
N VAL A 107 19.46 13.74 8.73
CA VAL A 107 19.90 14.89 7.92
C VAL A 107 20.32 16.06 8.79
N ASP A 108 19.57 16.36 9.85
CA ASP A 108 19.91 17.41 10.81
C ASP A 108 21.24 17.09 11.53
N GLY A 109 21.47 15.81 11.85
CA GLY A 109 22.74 15.33 12.39
C GLY A 109 23.91 15.52 11.42
N GLU A 110 23.78 15.06 10.18
CA GLU A 110 24.81 15.23 9.13
C GLU A 110 25.11 16.71 8.85
N LEU A 111 24.07 17.53 8.78
CA LEU A 111 24.21 18.97 8.57
C LEU A 111 24.96 19.62 9.72
N SER A 112 24.69 19.21 10.97
CA SER A 112 25.40 19.75 12.14
C SER A 112 26.90 19.44 12.10
N MET A 113 27.28 18.22 11.70
CA MET A 113 28.68 17.84 11.54
C MET A 113 29.36 18.65 10.43
N ALA A 114 28.72 18.74 9.26
CA ALA A 114 29.25 19.50 8.13
C ALA A 114 29.41 21.00 8.45
N VAL A 115 28.54 21.57 9.29
CA VAL A 115 28.65 22.95 9.76
C VAL A 115 29.86 23.13 10.67
N GLU A 116 30.10 22.21 11.61
CA GLU A 116 31.27 22.28 12.50
C GLU A 116 32.59 22.07 11.75
N GLU A 117 32.65 21.11 10.82
CA GLU A 117 33.82 20.93 9.94
C GLU A 117 34.12 22.21 9.14
N ASN A 118 33.10 22.85 8.57
CA ASN A 118 33.27 24.12 7.87
C ASN A 118 33.77 25.24 8.78
N LYS A 119 33.31 25.32 10.04
CA LYS A 119 33.83 26.30 11.01
C LYS A 119 35.30 26.04 11.30
N GLN A 120 35.70 24.79 11.49
CA GLN A 120 37.08 24.41 11.73
C GLN A 120 37.98 24.76 10.54
N LEU A 121 37.61 24.33 9.32
CA LEU A 121 38.34 24.64 8.09
C LEU A 121 38.47 26.15 7.87
N ARG A 122 37.42 26.92 8.18
CA ARG A 122 37.47 28.38 8.11
C ARG A 122 38.47 28.98 9.10
N GLY A 123 38.59 28.40 10.29
CA GLY A 123 39.61 28.76 11.28
C GLY A 123 41.02 28.46 10.79
N GLU A 124 41.24 27.25 10.28
CA GLU A 124 42.53 26.82 9.73
C GLU A 124 42.96 27.69 8.55
N LEU A 125 42.05 27.99 7.62
CA LEU A 125 42.32 28.86 6.47
C LEU A 125 42.74 30.27 6.90
N LYS A 126 42.09 30.84 7.93
CA LYS A 126 42.50 32.14 8.49
C LYS A 126 43.91 32.08 9.06
N PHE A 127 44.25 30.99 9.76
CA PHE A 127 45.57 30.80 10.36
C PHE A 127 46.66 30.64 9.29
N VAL A 128 46.41 29.83 8.25
CA VAL A 128 47.32 29.67 7.10
C VAL A 128 47.54 31.00 6.40
N ARG A 129 46.47 31.77 6.15
CA ARG A 129 46.56 33.11 5.55
C ARG A 129 47.40 34.06 6.40
N MET A 130 47.30 34.01 7.72
CA MET A 130 48.10 34.83 8.63
C MET A 130 49.58 34.43 8.58
N LYS A 131 49.90 33.13 8.63
CA LYS A 131 51.28 32.63 8.49
C LYS A 131 51.90 33.05 7.16
N PHE A 132 51.13 32.94 6.06
CA PHE A 132 51.60 33.37 4.74
C PHE A 132 51.93 34.87 4.71
N ARG A 133 51.09 35.73 5.29
CA ARG A 133 51.37 37.17 5.39
C ARG A 133 52.65 37.47 6.18
N ILE A 134 52.84 36.79 7.31
CA ILE A 134 54.05 36.94 8.14
C ILE A 134 55.29 36.48 7.35
N GLY A 135 55.22 35.31 6.71
CA GLY A 135 56.31 34.80 5.87
C GLY A 135 56.67 35.76 4.74
N MET A 136 55.68 36.33 4.04
CA MET A 136 55.91 37.32 2.99
C MET A 136 56.60 38.59 3.50
N MET A 137 56.21 39.11 4.68
CA MET A 137 56.89 40.26 5.30
C MET A 137 58.37 39.95 5.55
N PHE A 138 58.68 38.77 6.11
CA PHE A 138 60.06 38.35 6.32
C PHE A 138 60.85 38.20 5.02
N CYS A 139 60.25 37.61 3.97
CA CYS A 139 60.89 37.50 2.66
C CYS A 139 61.23 38.87 2.06
N VAL A 140 60.32 39.84 2.15
CA VAL A 140 60.54 41.21 1.68
C VAL A 140 61.67 41.87 2.48
N LEU A 141 61.66 41.76 3.80
CA LEU A 141 62.75 42.29 4.65
C LEU A 141 64.10 41.67 4.31
N LEU A 142 64.18 40.34 4.17
CA LEU A 142 65.41 39.66 3.76
C LEU A 142 65.90 40.14 2.39
N ALA A 143 65.01 40.26 1.40
CA ALA A 143 65.36 40.77 0.09
C ALA A 143 65.93 42.20 0.17
N THR A 144 65.32 43.09 0.96
CA THR A 144 65.83 44.47 1.13
C THR A 144 67.21 44.51 1.80
N VAL A 145 67.45 43.68 2.83
CA VAL A 145 68.76 43.59 3.50
C VAL A 145 69.82 43.07 2.54
N LEU A 146 69.51 42.04 1.74
CA LEU A 146 70.43 41.51 0.73
C LEU A 146 70.77 42.54 -0.34
N LEU A 147 69.80 43.33 -0.80
CA LEU A 147 70.02 44.42 -1.75
C LEU A 147 70.92 45.53 -1.16
N MET A 148 70.66 45.93 0.09
CA MET A 148 71.48 46.92 0.82
C MET A 148 72.92 46.44 1.02
N GLN A 149 73.12 45.16 1.37
CA GLN A 149 74.47 44.58 1.52
C GLN A 149 75.23 44.56 0.19
N LYS A 150 74.58 44.19 -0.91
CA LYS A 150 75.20 44.23 -2.25
C LYS A 150 75.61 45.64 -2.66
N ALA A 151 74.77 46.65 -2.39
CA ALA A 151 75.08 48.03 -2.71
C ALA A 151 76.33 48.54 -1.95
N LYS A 152 76.56 48.06 -0.72
CA LYS A 152 77.67 48.49 0.14
C LYS A 152 79.02 47.83 -0.18
N VAL A 153 79.03 46.72 -0.94
CA VAL A 153 80.25 45.99 -1.34
C VAL A 153 80.78 46.46 -2.70
N VAL A 154 79.98 47.23 -3.46
CA VAL A 154 80.30 47.66 -4.84
C VAL A 154 80.68 49.16 -4.92
N GLY A 155 80.48 49.94 -3.84
CA GLY A 155 80.95 51.32 -3.71
C GLY A 155 82.20 51.42 -2.86
#